data_AF-A0A2V7KR13-F1
#
_entry.id   AF-A0A2V7KR13-F1
#
_cell.length_a   1.000
_cell.length_b   1.000
_cell.length_c   1.000
_cell.angle_alpha   90.00
_cell.angle_beta   90.00
_cell.angle_gamma   90.00
#
_symmetry.space_group_name_H-M   'P 1'
#
loop_
_entity.id
_entity.type
_entity.pdbx_description
1 polymer ?
#
loop_
_entity_poly.entity_id
_entity_poly.type
_entity_poly.pdbx_seq_one_letter_code
_entity_poly.pdbx_strand_id
1 'polypeptide(L)'
;MRLIRTVTCVSWLLSASLVTLVSAQTAKPPTAVSLIIRADDIGMSHSVNMAMQKLVSTGMPVSVSVLFVCPWYQEAVEILKQHPN
;
A
#
# COMPACT_ATOMS: atom_id res chain seq x y z
N MET A 1 -36.17 -36.95 -27.24
CA MET A 1 -36.01 -36.88 -25.76
C MET A 1 -34.56 -36.74 -25.28
N ARG A 2 -33.55 -37.32 -25.94
CA ARG A 2 -32.12 -37.19 -25.53
C ARG A 2 -31.57 -35.76 -25.71
N LEU A 3 -31.81 -35.13 -26.86
CA LEU A 3 -31.30 -33.78 -27.18
C LEU A 3 -31.81 -32.68 -26.23
N ILE A 4 -33.10 -32.73 -25.85
CA ILE A 4 -33.72 -31.78 -24.92
C ILE A 4 -33.09 -31.89 -23.52
N ARG A 5 -32.78 -33.10 -23.06
CA ARG A 5 -32.11 -33.33 -21.75
C ARG A 5 -30.65 -32.86 -21.76
N THR A 6 -29.95 -32.96 -22.88
CA THR A 6 -28.57 -32.47 -22.99
C THR A 6 -28.50 -30.95 -22.98
N VAL A 7 -29.41 -30.28 -23.71
CA VAL A 7 -29.46 -28.80 -23.77
C VAL A 7 -29.82 -28.20 -22.42
N THR A 8 -30.79 -28.78 -21.70
CA THR A 8 -31.13 -28.30 -20.35
C THR A 8 -29.98 -28.51 -19.36
N CYS A 9 -29.31 -29.66 -19.39
CA CYS A 9 -28.16 -29.91 -18.50
C CYS A 9 -27.00 -28.92 -18.74
N VAL A 10 -26.67 -28.65 -20.01
CA VAL A 10 -25.62 -27.68 -20.38
C VAL A 10 -26.01 -26.26 -19.96
N SER A 11 -27.28 -25.86 -20.15
CA SER A 11 -27.78 -24.56 -19.70
C SER A 11 -27.69 -24.39 -18.18
N TRP A 12 -28.03 -25.43 -17.41
CA TRP A 12 -27.89 -25.41 -15.95
C TRP A 12 -26.42 -25.33 -15.50
N LEU A 13 -25.52 -26.04 -16.17
CA LEU A 13 -24.08 -26.02 -15.87
C LEU A 13 -23.42 -24.67 -16.19
N LEU A 14 -23.78 -24.03 -17.30
CA LEU A 14 -23.30 -22.67 -17.61
C LEU A 14 -23.82 -21.64 -16.60
N SER A 15 -25.08 -21.76 -16.19
CA SER A 15 -25.70 -20.86 -15.22
C SER A 15 -25.03 -20.98 -13.84
N ALA A 16 -24.75 -22.20 -13.39
CA ALA A 16 -24.07 -22.45 -12.12
C ALA A 16 -22.63 -21.90 -12.10
N SER A 17 -21.91 -22.04 -13.22
CA SER A 17 -20.53 -21.53 -13.36
C SER A 17 -20.48 -20.00 -13.28
N LEU A 18 -21.46 -19.31 -13.88
CA LEU A 18 -21.56 -17.84 -13.83
C LEU A 18 -21.82 -17.32 -12.40
N VAL A 19 -22.65 -18.03 -11.61
CA VAL A 19 -22.92 -17.67 -10.21
C VAL A 19 -21.68 -17.81 -9.33
N THR A 20 -20.85 -18.85 -9.54
CA THR A 20 -19.61 -19.04 -8.77
C THR A 20 -18.55 -17.97 -9.05
N LEU A 21 -18.44 -17.46 -10.28
CA LEU A 21 -17.52 -16.39 -10.65
C LEU A 21 -17.88 -15.05 -9.98
N VAL A 22 -19.18 -14.74 -9.87
CA VAL A 22 -19.65 -13.49 -9.25
C VAL A 22 -19.45 -13.50 -7.72
N SER A 23 -19.65 -14.65 -7.06
CA SER A 23 -19.52 -14.72 -5.59
C SER A 23 -18.07 -14.69 -5.10
N ALA A 24 -17.08 -14.97 -5.95
CA ALA A 24 -15.66 -14.93 -5.59
C ALA A 24 -15.11 -13.49 -5.45
N GLN A 25 -15.85 -12.47 -5.88
CA GLN A 25 -15.38 -11.07 -5.91
C GLN A 25 -15.74 -10.23 -4.67
N THR A 26 -16.48 -10.78 -3.70
CA THR A 26 -17.05 -9.97 -2.59
C THR A 26 -16.51 -10.29 -1.20
N ALA A 27 -15.58 -11.23 -1.06
CA ALA A 27 -14.93 -11.48 0.22
C ALA A 27 -13.78 -10.49 0.44
N LYS A 28 -14.11 -9.22 0.73
CA LYS A 28 -13.14 -8.29 1.31
C LYS A 28 -12.87 -8.76 2.75
N PRO A 29 -11.66 -9.23 3.10
CA PRO A 29 -11.34 -9.53 4.50
C PRO A 29 -11.61 -8.27 5.35
N PRO A 30 -11.92 -8.42 6.65
CA PRO A 30 -12.17 -7.27 7.53
C PRO A 30 -11.11 -6.21 7.26
N THR A 31 -11.56 -5.00 6.89
CA THR A 31 -10.69 -3.93 6.39
C THR A 31 -9.50 -3.78 7.31
N ALA A 32 -8.32 -4.19 6.84
CA ALA A 32 -7.10 -4.04 7.60
C ALA A 32 -6.97 -2.57 8.05
N VAL A 33 -6.59 -2.36 9.31
CA VAL A 33 -6.34 -1.01 9.83
C VAL A 33 -5.15 -0.43 9.08
N SER A 34 -5.34 0.66 8.35
CA SER A 34 -4.27 1.40 7.70
C SER A 34 -3.63 2.38 8.69
N LEU A 35 -2.30 2.39 8.78
CA LEU A 35 -1.51 3.29 9.62
C LEU A 35 -0.53 4.08 8.77
N ILE A 36 -0.49 5.40 8.96
CA ILE A 36 0.55 6.27 8.40
C ILE A 36 1.36 6.83 9.56
N ILE A 37 2.67 6.59 9.54
CA ILE A 37 3.61 7.18 10.48
C ILE A 37 4.27 8.35 9.76
N ARG A 38 4.06 9.57 10.27
CA ARG A 38 4.63 10.78 9.70
C ARG A 38 5.70 11.35 10.62
N ALA A 39 6.86 11.66 10.07
CA ALA A 39 7.93 12.40 10.72
C ALA A 39 8.03 13.80 10.08
N ASP A 40 7.85 14.83 10.90
CA ASP A 40 7.86 16.22 10.46
C ASP A 40 9.17 16.93 10.80
N ASP A 41 9.33 18.14 10.28
CA ASP A 41 10.42 19.07 10.55
C ASP A 41 11.81 18.67 10.04
N ILE A 42 11.88 17.73 9.10
CA ILE A 42 13.16 17.32 8.52
C ILE A 42 13.81 18.51 7.80
N GLY A 43 15.08 18.77 8.08
CA GLY A 43 15.79 19.96 7.62
C GLY A 43 15.75 21.16 8.58
N MET A 44 15.00 21.09 9.69
CA MET A 44 14.95 22.16 10.71
C MET A 44 16.31 22.38 11.38
N SER A 45 16.99 21.31 11.77
CA SER A 45 18.30 21.36 12.44
C SER A 45 19.09 20.07 12.20
N HIS A 46 20.41 20.11 12.43
CA HIS A 46 21.27 18.93 12.36
C HIS A 46 20.78 17.79 13.26
N SER A 47 20.37 18.10 14.50
CA SER A 47 19.89 17.08 15.43
C SER A 47 18.62 16.38 14.94
N VAL A 48 17.72 17.11 14.29
CA VAL A 48 16.51 16.53 13.68
C VAL A 48 16.88 15.62 12.51
N ASN A 49 17.81 16.05 11.65
CA ASN A 49 18.29 15.22 10.55
C ASN A 49 18.97 13.93 11.04
N MET A 50 19.78 14.00 12.10
CA MET A 50 20.40 12.81 12.68
C MET A 50 19.38 11.84 13.30
N ALA A 51 18.29 12.37 13.89
CA ALA A 51 17.19 11.54 14.37
C ALA A 51 16.44 10.87 13.20
N MET A 52 16.20 11.62 12.13
CA MET A 52 15.62 11.10 10.89
C MET A 52 16.49 10.02 10.26
N GLN A 53 17.81 10.21 10.19
CA GLN A 53 18.73 9.20 9.67
C GLN A 53 18.59 7.89 10.44
N LYS A 54 18.57 7.95 11.78
CA LYS A 54 18.34 6.77 12.63
C LYS A 54 16.99 6.12 12.35
N LEU A 55 15.93 6.91 12.15
CA LEU A 55 14.58 6.43 11.84
C LEU A 55 14.54 5.70 10.49
N VAL A 56 15.03 6.32 9.41
CA VAL A 56 14.99 5.70 8.08
C VAL A 56 15.92 4.49 7.98
N SER A 57 17.01 4.46 8.74
CA SER A 57 17.89 3.29 8.85
C SER A 57 17.22 2.07 9.50
N THR A 58 16.08 2.20 10.20
CA THR A 58 15.35 1.03 10.71
C THR A 58 14.57 0.29 9.63
N GLY A 59 14.42 0.88 8.43
CA GLY A 59 13.56 0.33 7.37
C GLY A 59 12.06 0.40 7.67
N MET A 60 11.65 1.17 8.69
CA MET A 60 10.23 1.36 9.00
C MET A 60 9.58 2.23 7.91
N PRO A 61 8.41 1.83 7.35
CA PRO A 61 7.72 2.64 6.35
C PRO A 61 7.18 3.91 7.01
N VAL A 62 7.79 5.05 6.69
CA VAL A 62 7.43 6.37 7.22
C VAL A 62 7.26 7.38 6.09
N SER A 63 6.37 8.35 6.31
CA SER A 63 6.26 9.53 5.47
C SER A 63 7.03 10.68 6.13
N VAL A 64 7.88 11.36 5.39
CA VAL A 64 8.70 12.49 5.89
C VAL A 64 8.30 13.78 5.19
N SER A 65 8.26 14.88 5.94
CA SER A 65 8.14 16.23 5.39
C SER A 65 9.44 17.01 5.56
N VAL A 66 9.90 17.65 4.48
CA VAL A 66 11.16 18.41 4.47
C VAL A 66 10.85 19.90 4.44
N LEU A 67 11.39 20.64 5.41
CA LEU A 67 11.33 22.08 5.49
C LEU A 67 12.42 22.72 4.61
N PHE A 68 12.06 23.02 3.37
CA PHE A 68 13.00 23.56 2.36
C PHE A 68 13.55 24.97 2.68
N VAL A 69 12.88 25.71 3.57
CA VAL A 69 13.29 27.06 4.01
C VAL A 69 14.39 27.02 5.08
N CYS A 70 14.63 25.87 5.70
CA CYS A 70 15.57 25.73 6.81
C CYS A 70 16.98 25.41 6.31
N PRO A 71 18.04 25.87 7.02
CA PRO A 71 19.41 25.80 6.52
C PRO A 71 19.95 24.36 6.40
N TRP A 72 19.31 23.38 7.05
CA TRP A 72 19.76 21.98 7.04
C TRP A 72 19.03 21.09 6.01
N TYR A 73 18.22 21.67 5.12
CA TYR A 73 17.46 20.87 4.14
C TYR A 73 18.36 20.10 3.17
N GLN A 74 19.53 20.63 2.80
CA GLN A 74 20.44 19.97 1.85
C GLN A 74 21.01 18.67 2.44
N GLU A 75 21.46 18.72 3.71
CA GLU A 75 21.90 17.53 4.44
C GLU A 75 20.77 16.51 4.55
N ALA A 76 19.55 16.95 4.88
CA ALA A 76 18.39 16.06 4.91
C ALA A 76 18.16 15.35 3.57
N VAL A 77 18.22 16.09 2.46
CA VAL A 77 18.04 15.53 1.11
C VAL A 77 19.15 14.53 0.79
N GLU A 78 20.40 14.79 1.17
CA GLU A 78 21.51 13.87 0.98
C GLU A 78 21.32 12.56 1.76
N ILE A 79 20.90 12.65 3.03
CA ILE A 79 20.58 11.49 3.86
C ILE A 79 19.42 10.69 3.26
N LEU A 80 18.33 11.35 2.84
CA LEU A 80 17.15 10.69 2.27
C LEU A 80 17.47 10.02 0.93
N LYS A 81 18.34 10.61 0.09
CA LYS A 81 18.78 9.98 -1.16
C LYS A 81 19.53 8.66 -0.95
N GLN A 82 20.16 8.47 0.22
CA GLN A 82 20.81 7.21 0.59
C GLN A 82 19.80 6.14 1.06
N HIS A 83 18.54 6.53 1.32
CA HIS A 83 17.46 5.67 1.82
C HIS A 83 16.20 5.82 0.94
N PRO A 84 16.18 5.27 -0.28
CA PRO A 84 15.14 5.53 -1.28
C PRO A 84 13.79 4.83 -1.05
N ASN A 85 13.62 4.12 0.08
CA ASN A 85 12.46 3.27 0.36
C ASN A 85 11.43 3.97 1.24
#